data_AF-A0A1E7Z3V2-F1
#
_entry.id   AF-A0A1E7Z3V2-F1
#
_cell.length_a   1.000
_cell.length_b   1.000
_cell.length_c   1.000
_cell.angle_alpha   90.00
_cell.angle_beta   90.00
_cell.angle_gamma   90.00
#
_symmetry.space_group_name_H-M   'P 1'
#
loop_
_entity.id
_entity.type
_entity.pdbx_description
1 polymer ?
#
loop_
_entity_poly.entity_id
_entity_poly.type
_entity_poly.pdbx_seq_one_letter_code
_entity_poly.pdbx_strand_id
1 'polypeptide(L)'
;MRKNKGNYTYFMESRNEGVYHMIKYIKVRSKSKTEGKVKATKAKIAEIYFRESEVDSIDYLKGGLALNDKDVIIDMIGDLKSNATN
;
A
#
# COMPACT_ATOMS: atom_id res chain seq x y z
N MET A 1 -1.43 -9.56 2.80
CA MET A 1 -0.94 -9.72 1.41
C MET A 1 0.08 -8.63 1.04
N ARG A 2 0.87 -8.85 -0.01
CA ARG A 2 1.84 -7.88 -0.55
C ARG A 2 1.70 -7.76 -2.07
N LYS A 3 1.74 -6.54 -2.61
CA LYS A 3 1.73 -6.25 -4.06
C LYS A 3 2.86 -5.30 -4.41
N ASN A 4 3.53 -5.50 -5.55
CA ASN A 4 4.58 -4.61 -6.04
C ASN A 4 4.14 -3.98 -7.36
N LYS A 5 4.29 -2.66 -7.50
CA LYS A 5 4.00 -1.93 -8.75
C LYS A 5 5.15 -0.95 -9.03
N GLY A 6 6.03 -1.32 -9.96
CA GLY A 6 7.23 -0.53 -10.26
C GLY A 6 8.11 -0.31 -9.02
N ASN A 7 8.32 0.94 -8.65
CA ASN A 7 9.08 1.31 -7.45
C ASN A 7 8.26 1.26 -6.15
N TYR A 8 6.95 1.01 -6.22
CA TYR A 8 6.08 0.99 -5.05
C TYR A 8 5.83 -0.43 -4.54
N THR A 9 5.69 -0.56 -3.23
CA THR A 9 5.25 -1.79 -2.57
C THR A 9 4.09 -1.49 -1.66
N TYR A 10 3.05 -2.29 -1.78
CA TYR A 10 1.81 -2.19 -1.03
C TYR A 10 1.71 -3.42 -0.13
N PHE A 11 1.46 -3.20 1.14
CA PHE A 11 1.06 -4.23 2.08
C PHE A 11 -0.36 -3.95 2.51
N MET A 12 -1.19 -4.97 2.55
CA MET A 12 -2.55 -4.85 3.04
C MET A 12 -2.92 -6.08 3.85
N GLU A 13 -3.58 -5.88 4.96
CA GLU A 13 -4.12 -6.94 5.80
C GLU A 13 -5.56 -6.59 6.20
N SER A 14 -6.40 -7.61 6.29
CA SER A 14 -7.71 -7.50 6.93
C SER A 14 -7.50 -7.65 8.43
N ARG A 15 -7.96 -6.67 9.22
CA ARG A 15 -7.82 -6.68 10.68
C ARG A 15 -9.06 -7.24 11.38
N ASN A 16 -10.24 -6.84 10.91
CA ASN A 16 -11.56 -7.26 11.36
C ASN A 16 -12.47 -7.36 10.12
N GLU A 17 -13.71 -7.84 10.27
CA GLU A 17 -14.69 -7.86 9.17
C GLU A 17 -14.80 -6.49 8.49
N GLY A 18 -14.35 -6.43 7.23
CA GLY A 18 -14.42 -5.25 6.38
C GLY A 18 -13.44 -4.12 6.70
N VAL A 19 -12.51 -4.28 7.65
CA VAL A 19 -11.51 -3.25 8.00
C VAL A 19 -10.12 -3.63 7.48
N TYR A 20 -9.56 -2.77 6.64
CA TYR A 20 -8.26 -2.97 6.02
C TYR A 20 -7.23 -2.01 6.59
N HIS A 21 -6.04 -2.54 6.84
CA HIS A 21 -4.84 -1.77 7.13
C HIS A 21 -3.90 -1.86 5.93
N MET A 22 -3.53 -0.71 5.36
CA MET A 22 -2.69 -0.63 4.17
C MET A 22 -1.47 0.25 4.41
N ILE A 23 -0.32 -0.23 3.96
CA ILE A 23 0.96 0.50 4.00
C ILE A 23 1.56 0.55 2.60
N LYS A 24 1.95 1.75 2.18
CA LYS A 24 2.67 1.99 0.92
C LYS A 24 4.13 2.36 1.20
N TYR A 25 5.02 1.75 0.44
CA TYR A 25 6.45 2.04 0.43
C TYR A 25 6.92 2.44 -0.96
N ILE A 26 7.97 3.27 -1.03
CA ILE A 26 8.71 3.57 -2.26
C ILE A 26 10.15 3.06 -2.17
N LYS A 27 10.67 2.51 -3.27
CA LYS A 27 12.07 2.13 -3.41
C LYS A 27 12.94 3.39 -3.48
N VAL A 28 13.92 3.48 -2.59
CA VAL A 28 14.85 4.59 -2.48
C VAL A 28 16.27 4.11 -2.77
N ARG A 29 17.01 4.87 -3.58
CA ARG A 29 18.41 4.55 -3.97
C ARG A 29 19.41 5.64 -3.59
N SER A 30 18.99 6.66 -2.82
CA SER A 30 19.87 7.78 -2.45
C SER A 30 20.88 7.37 -1.38
N LYS A 31 22.17 7.65 -1.61
CA LYS A 31 23.26 7.46 -0.64
C LYS A 31 22.98 8.17 0.71
N SER A 32 22.30 9.31 0.69
CA SER A 32 21.91 10.07 1.89
C SER A 32 20.83 9.38 2.72
N LYS A 33 20.02 8.52 2.11
CA LYS A 33 18.94 7.77 2.76
C LYS A 33 19.30 6.31 3.03
N THR A 34 20.51 5.90 2.67
CA THR A 34 21.02 4.54 2.84
C THR A 34 22.28 4.49 3.71
N GLU A 35 22.59 5.55 4.47
CA GLU A 35 23.80 5.65 5.32
C GLU A 35 25.09 5.31 4.54
N GLY A 36 25.22 5.82 3.31
CA GLY A 36 26.37 5.52 2.45
C GLY A 36 26.39 4.12 1.81
N LYS A 37 25.40 3.26 2.10
CA LYS A 37 25.28 1.92 1.49
C LYS A 37 24.69 2.03 0.08
N VAL A 38 25.17 1.17 -0.85
CA VAL A 38 24.74 1.16 -2.26
C VAL A 38 23.40 0.42 -2.48
N LYS A 39 22.93 -0.34 -1.49
CA LYS A 39 21.71 -1.15 -1.62
C LYS A 39 20.45 -0.29 -1.52
N ALA A 40 19.52 -0.52 -2.46
CA ALA A 40 18.22 0.12 -2.43
C ALA A 40 17.46 -0.26 -1.16
N THR A 41 16.87 0.73 -0.50
CA THR A 41 15.99 0.55 0.67
C THR A 41 14.54 0.89 0.29
N LYS A 42 13.61 0.69 1.22
CA LYS A 42 12.21 1.12 1.08
C LYS A 42 11.87 2.11 2.18
N ALA A 43 11.26 3.23 1.79
CA ALA A 43 10.72 4.21 2.74
C ALA A 43 9.20 4.09 2.79
N LYS A 44 8.61 4.08 3.99
CA LYS A 44 7.15 4.16 4.18
C LYS A 44 6.69 5.55 3.75
N ILE A 45 5.69 5.63 2.89
CA ILE A 45 5.16 6.90 2.37
C ILE A 45 3.68 7.10 2.65
N ALA A 46 2.92 6.02 2.88
CA ALA A 46 1.52 6.09 3.31
C ALA A 46 1.21 4.94 4.27
N GLU A 47 0.30 5.20 5.20
CA GLU A 47 -0.31 4.22 6.09
C GLU A 47 -1.74 4.67 6.36
N ILE A 48 -2.71 3.82 6.02
CA ILE A 48 -4.14 4.14 6.14
C ILE A 48 -4.93 2.96 6.68
N TYR A 49 -6.02 3.29 7.34
CA TYR A 49 -7.05 2.36 7.79
C TYR A 49 -8.37 2.78 7.17
N PHE A 50 -9.10 1.83 6.59
CA PHE A 50 -10.37 2.13 5.93
C PHE A 50 -11.25 0.89 5.90
N ARG A 51 -12.56 1.11 5.81
CA ARG A 51 -13.53 0.08 5.43
C ARG A 51 -13.65 0.01 3.92
N GLU A 52 -14.05 -1.16 3.41
CA GLU A 52 -14.27 -1.31 1.96
C GLU A 52 -15.24 -0.27 1.38
N SER A 53 -16.31 0.06 2.11
CA SER A 53 -17.28 1.08 1.72
C SER A 53 -16.69 2.50 1.65
N GLU A 54 -15.50 2.72 2.20
CA GLU A 54 -14.84 4.02 2.28
C GLU A 54 -13.76 4.19 1.20
N VAL A 55 -13.51 3.18 0.36
CA VAL A 55 -12.46 3.23 -0.67
C VAL A 55 -12.63 4.45 -1.59
N ASP A 56 -13.85 4.77 -1.98
CA ASP A 56 -14.15 5.94 -2.81
C ASP A 56 -13.97 7.28 -2.08
N SER A 57 -13.98 7.26 -0.75
CA SER A 57 -13.85 8.44 0.13
C SER A 57 -12.40 8.73 0.55
N ILE A 58 -11.45 7.87 0.20
CA ILE A 58 -10.03 8.08 0.51
C ILE A 58 -9.50 9.28 -0.30
N ASP A 59 -8.83 10.22 0.37
CA ASP A 59 -8.13 11.33 -0.29
C ASP A 59 -6.80 10.85 -0.89
N TYR A 60 -6.86 10.37 -2.14
CA TYR A 60 -5.72 9.87 -2.91
C TYR A 60 -4.71 10.93 -3.35
N LEU A 61 -4.94 12.20 -3.04
CA LEU A 61 -4.02 13.29 -3.36
C LEU A 61 -3.17 13.71 -2.15
N LYS A 62 -3.34 13.05 -1.00
CA LYS A 62 -2.60 13.33 0.24
C LYS A 62 -1.89 12.11 0.78
N GLY A 63 -1.02 12.35 1.77
CA GLY A 63 -0.43 11.29 2.60
C GLY A 63 0.42 10.26 1.85
N GLY A 64 1.06 10.66 0.73
CA GLY A 64 1.89 9.76 -0.08
C GLY A 64 1.12 8.80 -0.99
N LEU A 65 -0.19 8.97 -1.09
CA LEU A 65 -1.04 8.29 -2.06
C LEU A 65 -1.04 9.03 -3.42
N ALA A 66 -1.53 8.34 -4.43
CA ALA A 66 -1.79 8.83 -5.78
C ALA A 66 -3.09 8.21 -6.30
N LEU A 67 -3.74 8.84 -7.29
CA LEU A 67 -5.00 8.35 -7.87
C LEU A 67 -4.92 6.88 -8.34
N ASN A 68 -3.80 6.49 -8.93
CA ASN A 68 -3.56 5.12 -9.40
C ASN A 68 -3.47 4.10 -8.25
N ASP A 69 -3.31 4.53 -6.99
CA ASP A 69 -3.35 3.61 -5.85
C ASP A 69 -4.75 3.07 -5.59
N LYS A 70 -5.82 3.77 -6.04
CA LYS A 70 -7.20 3.30 -5.91
C LYS A 70 -7.38 1.94 -6.56
N ASP A 71 -6.93 1.79 -7.80
CA ASP A 71 -7.02 0.52 -8.54
C ASP A 71 -6.24 -0.59 -7.83
N VAL A 72 -5.06 -0.28 -7.30
CA VAL A 72 -4.25 -1.24 -6.54
C VAL A 72 -4.95 -1.67 -5.26
N ILE A 73 -5.62 -0.75 -4.56
CA ILE A 73 -6.38 -1.06 -3.35
C ILE A 73 -7.57 -1.95 -3.65
N ILE A 74 -8.37 -1.63 -4.68
CA ILE A 74 -9.53 -2.43 -5.09
C ILE A 74 -9.09 -3.85 -5.46
N ASP A 75 -8.04 -3.97 -6.26
CA ASP A 75 -7.46 -5.24 -6.68
C ASP A 75 -6.96 -6.07 -5.48
N MET A 76 -6.32 -5.42 -4.50
CA MET A 76 -5.87 -6.08 -3.25
C MET A 76 -7.04 -6.53 -2.35
N ILE A 77 -8.14 -5.77 -2.28
CA ILE A 77 -9.35 -6.18 -1.56
C ILE A 77 -9.95 -7.43 -2.19
N GLY A 78 -10.06 -7.45 -3.53
CA GLY A 78 -10.52 -8.61 -4.29
C GLY A 78 -9.67 -9.84 -4.01
N ASP A 79 -8.34 -9.71 -4.14
CA ASP A 79 -7.38 -10.79 -3.85
C ASP A 79 -7.54 -11.33 -2.42
N LEU A 80 -7.71 -10.46 -1.42
CA LEU A 80 -7.89 -10.90 -0.02
C LEU A 80 -9.19 -11.68 0.17
N LYS A 81 -10.29 -11.24 -0.45
CA LYS A 81 -11.58 -11.93 -0.35
C LYS A 81 -11.55 -13.28 -1.05
N SER A 82 -10.99 -13.37 -2.25
CA SER A 82 -10.87 -14.62 -2.98
C SER A 82 -9.99 -15.64 -2.24
N ASN A 83 -8.94 -15.19 -1.54
CA ASN A 83 -8.11 -16.07 -0.72
C ASN A 83 -8.76 -16.49 0.61
N ALA A 84 -9.76 -15.75 1.10
CA ALA A 84 -10.51 -16.15 2.31
C ALA A 84 -11.62 -17.17 2.02
N THR A 85 -11.94 -17.40 0.74
CA THR A 85 -13.04 -18.29 0.31
C THR A 85 -12.55 -19.65 -0.21
N ASN A 86 -11.23 -19.88 -0.20
CA ASN A 86 -10.58 -21.16 -0.53
C ASN A 86 -9.90 -21.73 0.71
#